data_AF-A0A484ZUT4-F1
#
_entry.id   AF-A0A484ZUT4-F1
#
_cell.length_a   1.000
_cell.length_b   1.000
_cell.length_c   1.000
_cell.angle_alpha   90.00
_cell.angle_beta   90.00
_cell.angle_gamma   90.00
#
_symmetry.space_group_name_H-M   'P 1'
#
loop_
_entity.id
_entity.type
_entity.pdbx_description
1 polymer ?
#
loop_
_entity_poly.entity_id
_entity_poly.type
_entity_poly.pdbx_seq_one_letter_code
_entity_poly.pdbx_strand_id
1 'polypeptide(L)' 'MLAGYLTSLGAIIGEAEDGEQALIYVENNQPELMICDLGMPRMDGITLVDRLRHQGCQIPVIVISATEKNYRCR' A
#
# COMPACT_ATOMS: atom_id res chain seq x y z
N MET A 1 0.42 15.35 1.86
CA MET A 1 0.78 16.01 0.58
C MET A 1 0.42 15.14 -0.62
N LEU A 2 0.78 13.84 -0.64
CA LEU A 2 0.38 12.92 -1.73
C LEU A 2 -1.13 12.74 -1.86
N ALA A 3 -1.83 12.44 -0.75
CA ALA A 3 -3.28 12.27 -0.73
C ALA A 3 -4.02 13.46 -1.36
N GLY A 4 -3.71 14.69 -0.93
CA GLY A 4 -4.32 15.91 -1.47
C GLY A 4 -4.06 16.13 -2.97
N TYR A 5 -2.91 15.73 -3.49
CA TYR A 5 -2.63 15.78 -4.93
C TYR A 5 -3.45 14.76 -5.72
N LEU A 6 -3.60 13.54 -5.21
CA LEU A 6 -4.42 12.53 -5.88
C LEU A 6 -5.91 12.89 -5.82
N THR A 7 -6.37 13.43 -4.69
CA THR A 7 -7.74 13.97 -4.57
C THR A 7 -7.99 15.10 -5.55
N SER A 8 -7.03 16.01 -5.78
CA SER A 8 -7.20 17.09 -6.76
C SER A 8 -7.26 16.61 -8.21
N LEU A 9 -6.73 15.41 -8.49
CA LEU A 9 -6.88 14.73 -9.77
C LEU A 9 -8.21 13.94 -9.88
N GLY A 10 -9.05 13.95 -8.84
CA GLY A 10 -10.35 13.29 -8.81
C GLY A 10 -10.34 11.86 -8.27
N ALA A 11 -9.24 11.39 -7.68
CA ALA A 11 -9.18 10.07 -7.06
C ALA A 11 -9.90 10.05 -5.70
N ILE A 12 -10.57 8.93 -5.41
CA ILE A 12 -11.12 8.61 -4.08
C ILE A 12 -9.98 7.99 -3.27
N ILE A 13 -9.65 8.59 -2.12
CA ILE A 13 -8.48 8.20 -1.33
C ILE A 13 -8.91 7.59 -0.01
N GLY A 14 -8.29 6.45 0.32
CA GLY A 14 -8.20 5.90 1.67
C GLY A 14 -6.78 6.00 2.17
N GLU A 15 -6.62 6.32 3.45
CA GLU A 15 -5.31 6.39 4.11
C GLU A 15 -5.22 5.32 5.20
N ALA A 16 -4.03 4.72 5.34
CA ALA A 16 -3.71 3.77 6.39
C ALA A 16 -2.34 4.15 6.98
N GLU A 17 -2.22 4.11 8.31
CA GLU A 17 -0.99 4.54 9.00
C GLU A 17 0.09 3.45 9.02
N ASP A 18 -0.27 2.20 8.71
CA ASP A 18 0.60 1.03 8.72
C ASP A 18 0.03 -0.13 7.88
N GLY A 19 0.80 -1.20 7.74
CA GLY A 19 0.39 -2.37 6.98
C GLY A 19 -0.80 -3.16 7.56
N GLU A 20 -1.06 -3.15 8.86
CA GLU A 20 -2.22 -3.84 9.45
C GLU A 20 -3.52 -3.11 9.10
N GLN A 21 -3.54 -1.78 9.26
CA GLN A 21 -4.67 -0.96 8.83
C GLN A 21 -4.89 -1.06 7.32
N ALA A 22 -3.81 -1.06 6.53
CA ALA A 22 -3.90 -1.20 5.08
C ALA A 22 -4.49 -2.55 4.66
N LEU A 23 -4.11 -3.65 5.32
CA LEU A 23 -4.66 -4.98 5.05
C LEU A 23 -6.18 -5.00 5.24
N ILE A 24 -6.65 -4.53 6.40
CA ILE A 24 -8.08 -4.45 6.72
C ILE A 24 -8.82 -3.52 5.74
N TYR A 25 -8.19 -2.41 5.35
CA TYR A 25 -8.79 -1.48 4.40
C TYR A 25 -8.97 -2.11 3.02
N VAL A 26 -7.95 -2.80 2.52
CA VAL A 26 -7.98 -3.43 1.19
C VAL A 26 -9.04 -4.53 1.14
N GLU A 27 -9.17 -5.34 2.19
CA GLU A 27 -10.19 -6.38 2.29
C GLU A 27 -11.62 -5.82 2.21
N ASN A 28 -11.87 -4.70 2.91
CA ASN A 28 -13.21 -4.12 3.01
C ASN A 28 -13.61 -3.23 1.83
N ASN A 29 -12.63 -2.58 1.18
CA ASN A 29 -12.91 -1.54 0.18
C ASN A 29 -12.47 -1.91 -1.24
N GLN A 30 -11.66 -2.97 -1.41
CA GLN A 30 -11.15 -3.45 -2.70
C GLN A 30 -10.66 -2.32 -3.65
N PRO A 31 -9.66 -1.53 -3.23
CA PRO A 31 -9.17 -0.42 -4.06
C PRO A 31 -8.56 -0.91 -5.38
N GLU A 32 -8.50 -0.01 -6.36
CA GLU A 32 -7.94 -0.29 -7.69
C GLU A 32 -6.41 -0.11 -7.74
N LEU A 33 -5.84 0.60 -6.77
CA LEU A 33 -4.43 0.89 -6.66
C LEU A 33 -4.05 1.07 -5.19
N MET A 34 -2.92 0.48 -4.78
CA MET A 34 -2.30 0.76 -3.49
C MET A 34 -0.97 1.47 -3.69
N ILE A 35 -0.74 2.52 -2.90
CA ILE A 35 0.57 3.17 -2.78
C ILE A 35 1.05 2.94 -1.35
N CYS A 36 2.23 2.34 -1.18
CA CYS A 36 2.79 2.08 0.15
C CYS A 36 4.28 2.39 0.24
N ASP A 37 4.75 2.69 1.44
CA ASP A 37 6.18 2.74 1.76
C ASP A 37 6.67 1.35 2.21
N LEU A 38 7.95 1.07 2.03
CA LEU A 38 8.60 -0.10 2.61
C LEU A 38 8.99 0.15 4.07
N GLY A 39 9.28 1.40 4.43
CA GLY A 39 9.71 1.81 5.76
C GLY A 39 8.57 2.11 6.73
N MET A 40 7.55 1.26 6.81
CA MET A 40 6.39 1.48 7.68
C MET A 40 6.59 0.89 9.10
N PRO A 41 6.03 1.53 10.15
CA PRO A 41 5.97 0.95 11.49
C PRO A 41 5.03 -0.27 11.52
N ARG A 42 5.24 -1.16 12.50
CA ARG A 42 4.49 -2.42 12.73
C ARG A 42 4.64 -3.49 11.65
N MET A 43 4.28 -3.17 10.40
CA MET A 43 4.37 -4.07 9.25
C MET A 43 4.91 -3.32 8.05
N ASP A 44 5.99 -3.82 7.47
CA ASP A 44 6.57 -3.25 6.25
C ASP A 44 5.71 -3.53 5.01
N GLY A 45 5.92 -2.73 3.96
CA GLY A 45 5.18 -2.84 2.70
C GLY A 45 5.36 -4.18 1.98
N ILE A 46 6.45 -4.91 2.20
CA ILE A 46 6.68 -6.22 1.56
C ILE A 46 5.80 -7.27 2.21
N THR A 47 5.81 -7.31 3.55
CA THR A 47 4.99 -8.22 4.33
C THR A 47 3.50 -7.98 4.06
N LEU A 48 3.08 -6.72 3.90
CA LEU A 48 1.72 -6.37 3.49
C LEU A 48 1.38 -6.96 2.11
N VAL A 49 2.22 -6.71 1.10
CA VAL A 49 2.00 -7.21 -0.26
C VAL A 49 1.95 -8.73 -0.28
N ASP A 50 2.86 -9.40 0.41
CA ASP A 50 2.92 -10.85 0.49
C ASP A 50 1.62 -11.44 1.07
N ARG A 51 1.09 -10.86 2.16
CA ARG A 51 -0.19 -11.29 2.75
C ARG A 51 -1.35 -11.10 1.78
N LEU A 52 -1.44 -9.94 1.12
CA LEU A 52 -2.48 -9.67 0.14
C LEU A 52 -2.43 -10.68 -1.02
N ARG A 53 -1.23 -11.01 -1.51
CA ARG A 53 -1.06 -12.01 -2.58
C ARG A 53 -1.46 -13.41 -2.14
N HIS A 54 -1.14 -13.81 -0.91
CA HIS A 54 -1.60 -15.09 -0.34
C HIS A 54 -3.13 -15.18 -0.21
N GLN A 55 -3.79 -14.04 0.00
CA GLN A 55 -5.26 -13.94 0.00
C GLN A 55 -5.87 -13.88 -1.41
N GLY A 56 -5.05 -14.00 -2.46
CA GLY A 56 -5.49 -13.92 -3.85
C GLY A 56 -5.73 -12.49 -4.34
N CYS A 57 -5.46 -11.47 -3.53
CA CYS A 57 -5.61 -10.07 -3.94
C CYS A 57 -4.52 -9.72 -4.96
N GLN A 58 -4.94 -9.24 -6.15
CA GLN A 58 -4.04 -8.87 -7.25
C GLN A 58 -3.97 -7.35 -7.46
N ILE A 59 -4.35 -6.56 -6.45
CA ILE A 59 -4.30 -5.10 -6.54
C ILE A 59 -2.91 -4.63 -7.01
N PRO A 60 -2.82 -3.75 -8.02
CA PRO A 60 -1.58 -3.11 -8.40
C PRO A 60 -0.99 -2.31 -7.23
N VAL A 61 0.31 -2.45 -7.00
CA VAL A 61 1.01 -1.80 -5.89
C VAL A 61 2.15 -0.94 -6.43
N ILE A 62 2.13 0.35 -6.07
CA ILE A 62 3.25 1.26 -6.29
C ILE A 62 3.97 1.45 -4.96
N VAL A 63 5.24 1.06 -4.94
CA VAL A 63 6.09 1.26 -3.77
C VAL A 63 6.81 2.60 -3.91
N ILE A 64 6.69 3.46 -2.90
CA ILE A 64 7.45 4.71 -2.79
C ILE A 64 8.23 4.65 -1.48
N SER A 65 9.55 4.48 -1.56
CA SER A 65 10.40 4.41 -0.36
C SER A 65 11.69 5.17 -0.56
N ALA A 66 12.16 5.81 0.51
CA ALA A 66 13.42 6.55 0.56
C ALA A 66 14.61 5.69 1.04
N THR A 67 14.58 4.39 0.75
CA THR A 67 15.58 3.40 1.22
C THR A 67 16.55 3.02 0.11
N GLU A 68 17.84 2.92 0.43
CA GLU A 68 18.88 2.44 -0.51
C GLU A 68 18.91 0.90 -0.64
N LYS A 69 18.07 0.20 0.11
CA LYS A 69 18.03 -1.27 0.10
C LYS A 69 17.36 -1.78 -1.18
N ASN A 70 18.03 -2.71 -1.86
CA ASN A 70 17.51 -3.40 -3.04
C ASN A 70 16.45 -4.43 -2.65
N TYR A 71 15.22 -3.96 -2.44
CA TYR A 71 14.07 -4.83 -2.25
C TYR A 71 13.59 -5.41 -3.58
N ARG A 72 13.31 -6.72 -3.62
CA ARG A 72 12.74 -7.41 -4.77
C ARG A 72 11.34 -7.90 -4.40
N CYS A 73 10.33 -7.15 -4.80
CA CYS A 73 8.95 -7.64 -4.80
C CYS A 73 8.85 -8.68 -5.94
N ARG A 74 8.59 -9.94 -5.59
CA ARG A 74 8.38 -11.04 -6.55
C ARG A 74 6.91 -11.14 -6.93
#